data_AF-A0A833G2C1-F1
#
_entry.id   AF-A0A833G2C1-F1
#
_cell.length_a   1.000
_cell.length_b   1.000
_cell.length_c   1.000
_cell.angle_alpha   90.00
_cell.angle_beta   90.00
_cell.angle_gamma   90.00
#
_symmetry.space_group_name_H-M   'P 1'
#
loop_
_entity.id
_entity.type
_entity.pdbx_description
1 polymer ?
#
loop_
_entity_poly.entity_id
_entity_poly.type
_entity_poly.pdbx_seq_one_letter_code
_entity_poly.pdbx_strand_id
1 'polypeptide(L)'
;MALSAALLFAAGLAGGPAAAETRAVIELFTSQGCSSCPPADKLLADYADRDDVLALSLPVDYWDYLGWKDTLASHEFSERQRDYAAARGDGQVYT
;
A
#
# COMPACT_ATOMS: atom_id res chain seq x y z
N MET A 1 52.13 -0.22 -42.70
CA MET A 1 50.83 -0.89 -42.48
C MET A 1 50.63 -1.09 -40.99
N ALA A 2 49.84 -0.23 -40.34
CA ALA A 2 49.22 -0.52 -39.05
C ALA A 2 48.07 0.50 -38.87
N LEU A 3 46.88 0.16 -39.36
CA LEU A 3 45.66 0.88 -39.00
C LEU A 3 45.18 0.30 -37.66
N SER A 4 45.37 1.04 -36.57
CA SER A 4 44.70 0.75 -35.30
C SER A 4 43.24 1.18 -35.43
N ALA A 5 42.34 0.22 -35.54
CA ALA A 5 40.90 0.46 -35.46
C ALA A 5 40.52 0.63 -33.99
N ALA A 6 40.23 1.86 -33.58
CA ALA A 6 39.64 2.14 -32.28
C ALA A 6 38.16 1.71 -32.31
N LEU A 7 37.86 0.58 -31.69
CA LEU A 7 36.49 0.13 -31.43
C LEU A 7 35.87 1.05 -30.37
N LEU A 8 35.03 1.98 -30.81
CA LEU A 8 34.16 2.76 -29.92
C LEU A 8 33.11 1.83 -29.34
N PHE A 9 33.30 1.42 -28.09
CA PHE A 9 32.28 0.75 -27.30
C PHE A 9 31.20 1.79 -26.96
N ALA A 10 30.14 1.85 -27.76
CA ALA A 10 28.95 2.59 -27.41
C ALA A 10 28.30 1.86 -26.22
N ALA A 11 28.60 2.32 -25.00
CA ALA A 11 27.87 1.94 -23.81
C ALA A 11 26.43 2.47 -24.00
N GLY A 12 25.54 1.60 -24.46
CA GLY A 12 24.12 1.87 -24.49
C GLY A 12 23.70 2.22 -23.07
N LEU A 13 23.24 3.46 -22.87
CA LEU A 13 22.48 3.84 -21.69
C LEU A 13 21.25 2.93 -21.68
N ALA A 14 21.32 1.84 -20.93
CA ALA A 14 20.18 1.05 -20.54
C ALA A 14 19.38 1.86 -19.52
N GLY A 15 18.75 2.94 -19.99
CA GLY A 15 17.59 3.52 -19.33
C GLY A 15 16.45 2.53 -19.53
N GLY A 16 16.42 1.48 -18.70
CA GLY A 16 15.17 0.74 -18.48
C GLY A 16 14.07 1.74 -18.09
N PRO A 17 12.78 1.41 -18.29
CA PRO A 17 11.71 2.28 -17.86
C PRO A 17 12.00 2.68 -16.41
N ALA A 18 12.09 3.98 -16.14
CA ALA A 18 12.20 4.47 -14.78
C ALA A 18 10.97 3.90 -14.06
N ALA A 19 11.17 2.86 -13.24
CA ALA A 19 10.12 2.33 -12.40
C ALA A 19 9.50 3.54 -11.71
N ALA A 20 8.19 3.70 -11.82
CA ALA A 20 7.53 4.83 -11.17
C ALA A 20 7.95 4.81 -9.71
N GLU A 21 8.69 5.84 -9.28
CA GLU A 21 9.09 5.93 -7.88
C GLU A 21 7.80 6.01 -7.06
N THR A 22 7.61 5.08 -6.13
CA THR A 22 6.48 5.15 -5.19
C THR A 22 6.52 6.49 -4.48
N ARG A 23 5.47 7.30 -4.68
CA ARG A 23 5.36 8.65 -4.13
C ARG A 23 4.57 8.68 -2.83
N ALA A 24 3.69 7.72 -2.62
CA ALA A 24 2.82 7.67 -1.45
C ALA A 24 2.51 6.24 -1.03
N VAL A 25 2.17 6.10 0.27
CA VAL A 25 1.61 4.88 0.85
C VAL A 25 0.21 5.23 1.36
N ILE A 26 -0.77 4.39 1.06
CA ILE A 26 -2.13 4.48 1.61
C ILE A 26 -2.37 3.22 2.43
N GLU A 27 -2.61 3.39 3.73
CA GLU A 27 -3.00 2.31 4.63
C GLU A 27 -4.49 2.46 4.96
N LEU A 28 -5.32 1.56 4.44
CA LEU A 28 -6.75 1.50 4.77
C LEU A 28 -6.98 0.46 5.86
N PHE A 29 -7.45 0.91 7.01
CA PHE A 29 -7.99 0.04 8.05
C PHE A 29 -9.47 -0.25 7.74
N THR A 30 -9.82 -1.51 7.50
CA THR A 30 -11.15 -1.94 7.01
C THR A 30 -11.60 -3.22 7.71
N SER A 31 -12.82 -3.70 7.44
CA SER A 31 -13.26 -5.05 7.85
C SER A 31 -14.46 -5.49 7.01
N GLN A 32 -14.55 -6.78 6.70
CA GLN A 32 -15.76 -7.37 6.13
C GLN A 32 -16.99 -7.22 7.03
N GLY A 33 -16.79 -7.12 8.36
CA GLY A 33 -17.85 -6.88 9.33
C GLY A 33 -18.32 -5.43 9.40
N CYS A 34 -17.62 -4.51 8.74
CA CYS A 34 -17.93 -3.07 8.73
C CYS A 34 -18.84 -2.71 7.55
N SER A 35 -20.11 -2.37 7.83
CA SER A 35 -21.09 -2.04 6.78
C SER A 35 -20.78 -0.75 6.01
N SER A 36 -20.02 0.17 6.62
CA SER A 36 -19.64 1.46 6.03
C SER A 36 -18.34 1.41 5.21
N CYS A 37 -17.59 0.31 5.27
CA CYS A 37 -16.28 0.15 4.64
C CYS A 37 -16.27 -0.08 3.12
N PRO A 38 -17.28 -0.72 2.48
CA PRO A 38 -17.20 -1.05 1.05
C PRO A 38 -16.88 0.12 0.09
N PRO A 39 -17.35 1.36 0.33
CA PRO A 39 -16.93 2.52 -0.47
C PRO A 39 -15.43 2.83 -0.37
N ALA A 40 -14.83 2.69 0.81
CA ALA A 40 -13.41 2.93 1.02
C ALA A 40 -12.55 1.80 0.41
N ASP A 41 -13.01 0.55 0.51
CA ASP A 41 -12.35 -0.59 -0.14
C ASP A 41 -12.31 -0.42 -1.66
N LYS A 42 -13.42 0.03 -2.25
CA LYS A 42 -13.49 0.34 -3.68
C LYS A 42 -12.50 1.45 -4.06
N LEU A 43 -12.43 2.52 -3.27
CA LEU A 43 -11.52 3.62 -3.53
C LEU A 43 -10.06 3.17 -3.44
N LEU A 44 -9.71 2.33 -2.47
CA LEU A 44 -8.37 1.76 -2.36
C LEU A 44 -8.00 0.92 -3.58
N ALA A 45 -8.95 0.13 -4.12
CA ALA A 45 -8.73 -0.63 -5.35
C ALA A 45 -8.39 0.28 -6.53
N ASP A 46 -9.07 1.42 -6.68
CA ASP A 46 -8.76 2.41 -7.72
C ASP A 46 -7.33 3.01 -7.54
N TYR A 47 -6.85 3.16 -6.29
CA TYR A 47 -5.48 3.59 -6.01
C TYR A 47 -4.43 2.48 -6.21
N ALA A 48 -4.81 1.22 -6.06
CA ALA A 48 -3.91 0.08 -6.25
C ALA A 48 -3.47 -0.09 -7.72
N ASP A 49 -4.27 0.42 -8.66
CA ASP A 49 -3.93 0.43 -10.09
C ASP A 49 -2.90 1.52 -10.47
N ARG A 50 -2.49 2.37 -9.52
CA ARG A 50 -1.51 3.43 -9.76
C ARG A 50 -0.09 2.96 -9.46
N ASP A 51 0.80 3.08 -10.45
CA ASP A 51 2.21 2.71 -10.30
C ASP A 51 2.99 3.55 -9.27
N ASP A 52 2.46 4.72 -8.87
CA ASP A 52 3.10 5.64 -7.93
C ASP A 52 2.57 5.56 -6.48
N VAL A 53 1.68 4.60 -6.19
CA VAL A 53 1.06 4.44 -4.87
C VAL A 53 1.21 3.00 -4.36
N LEU A 54 1.68 2.85 -3.13
CA LEU A 54 1.59 1.58 -2.40
C LEU A 54 0.28 1.56 -1.59
N ALA A 55 -0.73 0.85 -2.09
CA ALA A 55 -2.01 0.67 -1.42
C ALA A 55 -2.00 -0.58 -0.54
N LEU A 56 -2.28 -0.43 0.76
CA LEU A 56 -2.33 -1.50 1.76
C LEU A 56 -3.73 -1.58 2.35
N SER A 57 -4.37 -2.73 2.23
CA SER A 57 -5.59 -3.07 2.99
C SER A 57 -5.17 -3.79 4.26
N LEU A 58 -5.59 -3.27 5.41
CA LEU A 58 -5.23 -3.76 6.74
C LEU A 58 -6.52 -4.11 7.51
N PRO A 59 -7.05 -5.35 7.36
CA PRO A 59 -8.34 -5.67 7.95
C PRO A 59 -8.25 -5.82 9.48
N VAL A 60 -9.08 -5.08 10.21
CA VAL A 60 -9.04 -5.03 11.68
C VAL A 60 -9.99 -6.06 12.29
N ASP A 61 -9.59 -6.63 13.42
CA ASP A 61 -10.30 -7.73 14.10
C ASP A 61 -11.42 -7.24 15.04
N TYR A 62 -11.45 -5.96 15.40
CA TYR A 62 -12.38 -5.46 16.42
C TYR A 62 -13.84 -5.38 15.94
N TRP A 63 -14.16 -5.77 14.71
CA TRP A 63 -15.54 -5.95 14.24
C TRP A 63 -16.04 -7.39 14.44
N ASP A 64 -15.16 -8.35 14.71
CA ASP A 64 -15.50 -9.78 14.80
C ASP A 64 -16.50 -10.08 15.94
N TYR A 65 -16.60 -9.20 16.94
CA TYR A 65 -17.57 -9.36 18.03
C TYR A 65 -19.03 -9.33 17.57
N LEU A 66 -19.31 -8.83 16.35
CA LEU A 66 -20.64 -8.83 15.75
C LEU A 66 -21.08 -10.22 15.24
N GLY A 67 -20.22 -11.23 15.31
CA GLY A 67 -20.53 -12.62 14.96
C GLY A 67 -20.16 -13.02 13.53
N TRP A 68 -19.73 -12.07 12.70
CA TRP A 68 -19.02 -12.36 11.45
C TRP A 68 -17.52 -12.20 11.68
N LYS A 69 -16.75 -13.28 11.57
CA LYS A 69 -15.30 -13.23 11.69
C LYS A 69 -14.67 -12.94 10.33
N ASP A 70 -13.98 -11.81 10.21
CA ASP A 70 -13.22 -11.50 9.00
C ASP A 70 -11.96 -12.38 8.93
N THR A 71 -11.88 -13.24 7.92
CA THR A 71 -10.75 -14.17 7.76
C THR A 71 -9.45 -13.51 7.32
N LEU A 72 -9.51 -12.25 6.86
CA LEU A 72 -8.34 -11.46 6.48
C LEU A 72 -7.86 -10.55 7.62
N ALA A 73 -8.62 -10.48 8.72
CA ALA A 73 -8.29 -9.63 9.85
C ALA A 73 -7.19 -10.22 10.74
N SER A 74 -6.40 -9.31 11.32
CA SER A 74 -5.32 -9.62 12.24
C SER A 74 -5.31 -8.64 13.41
N HIS A 75 -4.98 -9.13 14.61
CA HIS A 75 -4.92 -8.29 15.80
C HIS A 75 -3.88 -7.18 15.68
N GLU A 76 -2.77 -7.50 15.02
CA GLU A 76 -1.65 -6.62 14.74
C GLU A 76 -2.06 -5.40 13.89
N PHE A 77 -3.07 -5.55 13.01
CA PHE A 77 -3.60 -4.44 12.23
C PHE A 77 -4.44 -3.50 13.09
N SER A 78 -5.22 -4.05 14.02
CA SER A 78 -5.93 -3.25 15.03
C SER A 78 -4.97 -2.52 15.97
N GLU A 79 -3.87 -3.16 16.37
CA GLU A 79 -2.81 -2.51 17.16
C GLU A 79 -2.15 -1.37 16.39
N ARG A 80 -1.78 -1.59 15.12
CA ARG A 80 -1.21 -0.55 14.26
C ARG A 80 -2.13 0.67 14.16
N GLN A 81 -3.44 0.48 14.02
CA GLN A 81 -4.37 1.61 13.98
C GLN A 81 -4.42 2.37 15.31
N ARG A 82 -4.37 1.66 16.44
CA ARG A 82 -4.30 2.29 17.78
C ARG A 82 -3.00 3.08 17.95
N ASP A 83 -1.88 2.58 17.43
CA ASP A 83 -0.61 3.31 17.42
C ASP A 83 -0.70 4.60 16.60
N TYR A 84 -1.38 4.58 15.45
CA TYR A 84 -1.68 5.80 14.68
C TYR A 84 -2.56 6.76 15.48
N ALA A 85 -3.61 6.29 16.13
CA ALA A 85 -4.48 7.12 16.96
C ALA A 85 -3.73 7.77 18.12
N ALA A 86 -2.81 7.03 18.76
CA ALA A 86 -1.93 7.55 19.81
C ALA A 86 -0.96 8.60 19.27
N ALA A 87 -0.32 8.33 18.13
CA ALA A 87 0.62 9.26 17.49
C ALA A 87 -0.07 10.55 17.01
N ARG A 88 -1.32 10.46 16.53
CA ARG A 88 -2.15 11.62 16.16
C ARG A 88 -2.66 12.40 17.37
N GLY A 89 -2.70 11.79 18.56
CA GLY A 89 -3.10 12.42 19.81
C GLY A 89 -4.61 12.54 20.03
N ASP A 90 -5.45 12.03 19.12
CA ASP A 90 -6.91 12.04 19.25
C ASP A 90 -7.47 10.75 19.90
N GLY A 91 -6.67 9.68 19.94
CA GLY A 91 -7.07 8.39 20.47
C GLY A 91 -8.24 7.74 19.71
N GLN A 92 -8.63 8.27 18.55
CA GLN A 92 -9.77 7.80 17.78
C GLN A 92 -9.34 6.73 16.77
N VAL A 93 -10.09 5.63 16.72
CA VAL A 93 -10.03 4.63 15.65
C VAL A 93 -11.29 4.74 14.79
N TYR A 94 -11.14 4.54 13.48
CA TYR A 94 -12.27 4.65 12.54
C TYR A 94 -12.07 3.70 11.36
N THR A 95 -13.17 3.10 10.92
CA THR A 95 -13.29 2.24 9.74
C THR A 95 -14.49 2.71 8.94
#